data_AF-A0A2E7W049-F1
#
_entry.id   AF-A0A2E7W049-F1
#
_cell.length_a   1.000
_cell.length_b   1.000
_cell.length_c   1.000
_cell.angle_alpha   90.00
_cell.angle_beta   90.00
_cell.angle_gamma   90.00
#
_symmetry.space_group_name_H-M   'P 1'
#
loop_
_entity.id
_entity.type
_entity.pdbx_description
1 polymer ?
#
loop_
_entity_poly.entity_id
_entity_poly.type
_entity_poly.pdbx_seq_one_letter_code
_entity_poly.pdbx_strand_id
1 'polypeptide(L)'
;MADFEIIAEGTLSTGASSITLTSIPQTYTHLEFQISARGSYASAYPGSSQMRFNSDSGSNYGGHDGYVSSGTGGAEGYSLNALTQTYYSNALALDSWTANIQGFSSWIIPNYTSTSFAKQVYRTASVTDASSIYTLRFGSSAWDNTAAITQIELLEPSAGTEFMAQSSYWLAGWA
;
A
#
# COMPACT_ATOMS: atom_id res chain seq x y z
N MET A 1 -21.24 10.09 -15.81
CA MET A 1 -20.74 9.15 -14.78
C MET A 1 -19.40 9.71 -14.34
N ALA A 2 -19.06 9.68 -13.05
CA ALA A 2 -17.65 9.92 -12.70
C ALA A 2 -16.86 8.76 -13.30
N ASP A 3 -16.00 9.05 -14.27
CA ASP A 3 -15.26 8.01 -14.99
C ASP A 3 -14.13 7.50 -14.09
N PHE A 4 -14.08 6.19 -13.91
CA PHE A 4 -12.99 5.48 -13.26
C PHE A 4 -12.12 4.87 -14.36
N GLU A 5 -10.86 5.28 -14.43
CA GLU A 5 -9.96 4.91 -15.53
C GLU A 5 -8.66 4.33 -14.98
N ILE A 6 -8.30 3.12 -15.43
CA ILE A 6 -7.00 2.52 -15.13
C ILE A 6 -5.93 3.27 -15.93
N ILE A 7 -4.96 3.83 -15.22
CA ILE A 7 -3.86 4.63 -15.80
C ILE A 7 -2.51 3.90 -15.74
N ALA A 8 -2.39 2.85 -14.93
CA ALA A 8 -1.27 1.92 -14.95
C ALA A 8 -1.70 0.55 -14.39
N GLU A 9 -1.18 -0.53 -14.95
CA GLU A 9 -1.35 -1.89 -14.43
C GLU A 9 -0.14 -2.75 -14.75
N GLY A 10 0.03 -3.86 -14.02
CA GLY A 10 1.09 -4.80 -14.32
C GLY A 10 1.07 -6.03 -13.42
N THR A 11 1.78 -7.05 -13.89
CA THR A 11 2.11 -8.26 -13.13
C THR A 11 3.61 -8.46 -13.17
N LEU A 12 4.21 -8.68 -12.01
CA LEU A 12 5.64 -8.91 -11.88
C LEU A 12 6.06 -10.23 -12.54
N SER A 13 6.97 -10.17 -13.51
CA SER A 13 7.54 -11.36 -14.15
C SER A 13 8.65 -12.01 -13.30
N THR A 14 9.35 -11.21 -12.50
CA THR A 14 10.35 -11.61 -11.52
C THR A 14 10.09 -10.88 -10.21
N GLY A 15 10.75 -11.29 -9.12
CA GLY A 15 10.70 -10.53 -7.87
C GLY A 15 11.21 -9.09 -8.03
N ALA A 16 10.66 -8.17 -7.26
CA ALA A 16 11.04 -6.76 -7.25
C ALA A 16 10.98 -6.17 -5.84
N SER A 17 12.01 -5.42 -5.43
CA SER A 17 12.02 -4.69 -4.15
C SER A 17 11.12 -3.45 -4.17
N SER A 18 10.80 -2.93 -5.36
CA SER A 18 9.89 -1.80 -5.52
C SER A 18 9.06 -1.87 -6.80
N ILE A 19 7.92 -1.18 -6.78
CA ILE A 19 7.06 -0.92 -7.93
C ILE A 19 6.92 0.60 -8.05
N THR A 20 7.44 1.19 -9.13
CA THR A 20 7.43 2.64 -9.34
C THR A 20 6.49 3.01 -10.48
N LEU A 21 5.53 3.88 -10.18
CA LEU A 21 4.61 4.49 -11.12
C LEU A 21 4.99 5.95 -11.28
N THR A 22 5.43 6.35 -12.48
CA THR A 22 5.80 7.72 -12.82
C THR A 22 4.78 8.33 -13.79
N SER A 23 4.90 9.64 -14.04
CA SER A 23 4.10 10.34 -15.05
C SER A 23 2.58 10.19 -14.83
N ILE A 24 2.15 10.16 -13.56
CA ILE A 24 0.73 10.07 -13.20
C ILE A 24 0.01 11.29 -13.79
N PRO A 25 -1.02 11.11 -14.64
CA PRO A 25 -1.77 12.22 -15.21
C PRO A 25 -2.30 13.15 -14.11
N GLN A 26 -2.43 14.44 -14.38
CA GLN A 26 -2.88 15.44 -13.40
C GLN A 26 -4.33 15.90 -13.69
N THR A 27 -5.15 14.99 -14.23
CA THR A 27 -6.49 15.27 -14.75
C THR A 27 -7.62 14.70 -13.90
N TYR A 28 -7.32 13.85 -12.92
CA TYR A 28 -8.31 13.25 -12.03
C TYR A 28 -8.39 14.01 -10.70
N THR A 29 -9.49 13.83 -9.97
CA THR A 29 -9.65 14.40 -8.62
C THR A 29 -8.98 13.49 -7.59
N HIS A 30 -9.09 12.18 -7.77
CA HIS A 30 -8.67 11.17 -6.81
C HIS A 30 -7.92 10.04 -7.52
N LEU A 31 -7.06 9.34 -6.78
CA LEU A 31 -6.44 8.09 -7.22
C LEU A 31 -6.90 6.93 -6.35
N GLU A 32 -6.97 5.75 -6.95
CA GLU A 32 -7.01 4.47 -6.24
C GLU A 32 -5.88 3.57 -6.73
N PHE A 33 -5.05 3.10 -5.81
CA PHE A 33 -4.02 2.10 -6.07
C PHE A 33 -4.44 0.78 -5.43
N GLN A 34 -4.31 -0.32 -6.15
CA GLN A 34 -4.51 -1.66 -5.60
C GLN A 34 -3.34 -2.58 -5.93
N ILE A 35 -3.08 -3.51 -5.03
CA ILE A 35 -2.11 -4.57 -5.24
C ILE A 35 -2.61 -5.89 -4.66
N SER A 36 -2.40 -6.97 -5.40
CA SER A 36 -2.41 -8.32 -4.86
C SER A 36 -1.01 -8.92 -4.96
N ALA A 37 -0.41 -9.23 -3.81
CA ALA A 37 1.01 -9.56 -3.76
C ALA A 37 1.38 -10.51 -2.63
N ARG A 38 2.53 -11.16 -2.80
CA ARG A 38 3.22 -11.95 -1.77
C ARG A 38 4.60 -11.33 -1.54
N GLY A 39 5.02 -11.21 -0.28
CA GLY A 39 6.38 -10.80 0.07
C GLY A 39 7.29 -12.02 0.23
N SER A 40 8.57 -11.89 -0.14
CA SER A 40 9.59 -12.92 0.11
C SER A 40 10.10 -12.95 1.55
N TYR A 41 9.71 -11.99 2.38
CA TYR A 41 10.03 -11.97 3.80
C TYR A 41 9.37 -13.14 4.53
N ALA A 42 10.07 -13.74 5.50
CA ALA A 42 9.55 -14.82 6.34
C ALA A 42 9.14 -14.29 7.73
N SER A 43 7.84 -14.37 8.06
CA SER A 43 7.30 -14.00 9.37
C SER A 43 5.96 -14.70 9.64
N ALA A 44 5.66 -14.91 10.91
CA ALA A 44 4.36 -15.44 11.36
C ALA A 44 3.22 -14.41 11.26
N TYR A 45 3.54 -13.12 11.11
CA TYR A 45 2.58 -12.03 10.97
C TYR A 45 2.47 -11.57 9.52
N PRO A 46 1.32 -11.01 9.09
CA PRO A 46 1.20 -10.43 7.75
C PRO A 46 2.29 -9.39 7.50
N GLY A 47 2.76 -9.30 6.25
CA GLY A 47 3.85 -8.39 5.88
C GLY A 47 3.50 -6.90 5.96
N SER A 48 4.33 -6.08 5.33
CA SER A 48 4.07 -4.66 5.12
C SER A 48 4.43 -4.25 3.71
N SER A 49 3.88 -3.15 3.23
CA SER A 49 4.49 -2.38 2.14
C SER A 49 4.46 -0.92 2.49
N GLN A 50 5.43 -0.19 1.99
CA GLN A 50 5.52 1.24 2.22
C GLN A 50 5.23 1.96 0.92
N MET A 51 4.52 3.07 0.98
CA MET A 51 4.28 3.91 -0.19
C MET A 51 4.96 5.26 0.00
N ARG A 52 5.73 5.67 -1.00
CA ARG A 52 6.40 6.95 -1.09
C ARG A 52 5.85 7.76 -2.27
N PHE A 53 5.67 9.05 -2.06
CA PHE A 53 5.23 9.97 -3.09
C PHE A 53 6.40 10.82 -3.58
N ASN A 54 6.47 11.05 -4.89
CA ASN A 54 7.45 11.95 -5.52
C ASN A 54 8.91 11.72 -5.09
N SER A 55 9.30 10.47 -4.82
CA SER A 55 10.62 10.11 -4.27
C SER A 55 10.99 10.82 -2.95
N ASP A 56 10.01 11.35 -2.21
CA ASP A 56 10.24 12.07 -0.96
C ASP A 56 10.63 11.10 0.16
N SER A 57 11.91 11.12 0.53
CA SER A 57 12.46 10.35 1.65
C SER A 57 12.58 11.16 2.94
N GLY A 58 11.98 12.35 3.00
CA GLY A 58 11.97 13.21 4.18
C GLY A 58 11.06 12.68 5.27
N SER A 59 11.32 13.05 6.52
CA SER A 59 10.51 12.65 7.69
C SER A 59 9.17 13.40 7.78
N ASN A 60 8.34 13.33 6.75
CA ASN A 60 7.05 14.02 6.64
C ASN A 60 5.87 13.08 6.39
N TYR A 61 6.02 11.80 6.74
CA TYR A 61 4.92 10.85 6.69
C TYR A 61 4.41 10.50 8.09
N GLY A 62 3.11 10.25 8.18
CA GLY A 62 2.46 9.79 9.40
C GLY A 62 1.24 8.95 9.09
N GLY A 63 0.63 8.35 10.11
CA GLY A 63 -0.60 7.59 9.92
C GLY A 63 -1.04 6.81 11.14
N HIS A 64 -2.21 6.20 11.00
CA HIS A 64 -2.79 5.27 11.96
C HIS A 64 -3.09 3.95 11.26
N ASP A 65 -2.80 2.83 11.93
CA ASP A 65 -3.18 1.49 11.49
C ASP A 65 -4.09 0.84 12.53
N GLY A 66 -5.08 0.11 12.04
CA GLY A 66 -5.94 -0.76 12.83
C GLY A 66 -6.08 -2.11 12.13
N TYR A 67 -6.11 -3.19 12.90
CA TYR A 67 -6.31 -4.52 12.35
C TYR A 67 -7.09 -5.44 13.28
N VAL A 68 -7.70 -6.44 12.67
CA VAL A 68 -8.34 -7.57 13.33
C VAL A 68 -7.78 -8.83 12.70
N SER A 69 -7.30 -9.75 13.52
CA SER A 69 -6.78 -11.04 13.08
C SER A 69 -7.55 -12.18 13.75
N SER A 70 -7.75 -13.29 13.05
CA SER A 70 -8.29 -14.50 13.66
C SER A 70 -7.40 -14.94 14.83
N GLY A 71 -8.01 -15.21 15.98
CA GLY A 71 -7.30 -15.62 17.20
C GLY A 71 -6.89 -14.45 18.12
N THR A 72 -7.12 -13.19 17.72
CA THR A 72 -6.99 -12.05 18.66
C THR A 72 -8.33 -11.78 19.36
N GLY A 73 -8.28 -11.32 20.61
CA GLY A 73 -9.47 -11.01 21.42
C GLY A 73 -10.16 -9.67 21.07
N GLY A 74 -9.68 -8.96 20.05
CA GLY A 74 -10.16 -7.64 19.67
C GLY A 74 -9.35 -6.98 18.55
N ALA A 75 -9.71 -5.75 18.23
CA ALA A 75 -8.98 -4.90 17.29
C ALA A 75 -7.72 -4.34 17.95
N GLU A 76 -6.61 -4.34 17.21
CA GLU A 76 -5.33 -3.76 17.60
C GLU A 76 -5.04 -2.53 16.73
N GLY A 77 -4.22 -1.60 17.21
CA GLY A 77 -3.89 -0.40 16.45
C GLY A 77 -2.67 0.35 16.97
N TYR A 78 -2.07 1.12 16.08
CA TYR A 78 -0.88 1.93 16.38
C TYR A 78 -0.83 3.19 15.50
N SER A 79 -0.13 4.21 16.01
CA SER A 79 0.10 5.48 15.33
C SER A 79 1.59 5.66 15.04
N LEU A 80 1.90 6.27 13.90
CA LEU A 80 3.26 6.55 13.47
C LEU A 80 3.37 8.01 13.02
N ASN A 81 4.51 8.64 13.31
CA ASN A 81 4.78 10.04 13.00
C ASN A 81 6.24 10.20 12.54
N ALA A 82 6.50 11.25 11.75
CA ALA A 82 7.84 11.62 11.28
C ALA A 82 8.59 10.49 10.53
N LEU A 83 7.86 9.72 9.73
CA LEU A 83 8.39 8.64 8.90
C LEU A 83 8.89 9.16 7.56
N THR A 84 9.76 8.41 6.90
CA THR A 84 10.31 8.71 5.55
C THR A 84 9.46 8.18 4.39
N GLN A 85 8.33 7.56 4.73
CA GLN A 85 7.36 6.95 3.81
C GLN A 85 6.10 6.60 4.59
N THR A 86 4.99 6.39 3.90
CA THR A 86 3.82 5.81 4.56
C THR A 86 4.21 4.41 5.06
N TYR A 87 4.06 4.19 6.35
CA TYR A 87 4.27 2.86 6.93
C TYR A 87 2.94 2.16 6.96
N TYR A 88 2.82 1.10 6.18
CA TYR A 88 1.66 0.24 6.20
C TYR A 88 2.03 -1.21 6.26
N SER A 89 1.34 -1.93 7.12
CA SER A 89 1.20 -3.37 6.99
C SER A 89 0.18 -3.67 5.92
N ASN A 90 0.63 -3.84 4.68
CA ASN A 90 -0.14 -4.64 3.75
C ASN A 90 -0.46 -5.98 4.38
N ALA A 91 -1.60 -6.54 4.05
CA ALA A 91 -1.84 -7.92 4.36
C ALA A 91 -1.06 -8.82 3.36
N LEU A 92 0.23 -8.59 3.09
CA LEU A 92 0.99 -9.48 2.21
C LEU A 92 1.04 -10.87 2.84
N ALA A 93 0.68 -11.89 2.07
CA ALA A 93 1.11 -13.24 2.36
C ALA A 93 2.65 -13.28 2.33
N LEU A 94 3.25 -14.06 3.21
CA LEU A 94 4.69 -14.12 3.40
C LEU A 94 5.24 -15.51 3.08
N ASP A 95 6.56 -15.63 2.97
CA ASP A 95 7.19 -16.87 2.49
C ASP A 95 6.94 -18.08 3.41
N SER A 96 6.84 -17.83 4.72
CA SER A 96 6.51 -18.84 5.74
C SER A 96 5.03 -19.24 5.80
N TRP A 97 4.17 -18.66 4.97
CA TRP A 97 2.73 -18.94 4.92
C TRP A 97 2.42 -19.96 3.83
N THR A 98 1.20 -20.51 3.86
CA THR A 98 0.71 -21.43 2.83
C THR A 98 1.04 -20.95 1.42
N ALA A 99 1.59 -21.85 0.60
CA ALA A 99 2.02 -21.53 -0.76
C ALA A 99 0.83 -21.05 -1.62
N ASN A 100 1.12 -20.24 -2.63
CA ASN A 100 0.14 -19.72 -3.61
C ASN A 100 -0.99 -18.86 -3.02
N ILE A 101 -0.77 -18.25 -1.87
CA ILE A 101 -1.65 -17.21 -1.30
C ILE A 101 -1.02 -15.84 -1.53
N GLN A 102 -1.86 -14.86 -1.84
CA GLN A 102 -1.51 -13.45 -1.95
C GLN A 102 -2.35 -12.63 -0.97
N GLY A 103 -1.76 -11.53 -0.51
CA GLY A 103 -2.48 -10.45 0.14
C GLY A 103 -3.24 -9.59 -0.85
N PHE A 104 -4.14 -8.77 -0.34
CA PHE A 104 -4.74 -7.68 -1.09
C PHE A 104 -4.71 -6.38 -0.28
N SER A 105 -4.41 -5.27 -0.96
CA SER A 105 -4.48 -3.91 -0.39
C SER A 105 -5.05 -2.93 -1.40
N SER A 106 -5.83 -1.95 -0.91
CA SER A 106 -6.31 -0.78 -1.64
C SER A 106 -5.97 0.50 -0.89
N TRP A 107 -5.57 1.53 -1.63
CA TRP A 107 -5.30 2.87 -1.14
C TRP A 107 -6.02 3.90 -1.98
N ILE A 108 -6.77 4.77 -1.32
CA ILE A 108 -7.45 5.91 -1.93
C ILE A 108 -6.68 7.17 -1.55
N ILE A 109 -6.28 7.95 -2.55
CA ILE A 109 -5.51 9.18 -2.40
C ILE A 109 -6.36 10.34 -2.92
N PRO A 110 -7.18 10.97 -2.06
CA PRO A 110 -8.03 12.06 -2.48
C PRO A 110 -7.24 13.33 -2.80
N ASN A 111 -7.70 14.12 -3.78
CA ASN A 111 -7.16 15.44 -4.10
C ASN A 111 -5.64 15.42 -4.36
N TYR A 112 -5.15 14.39 -5.05
CA TYR A 112 -3.72 14.15 -5.25
C TYR A 112 -3.04 15.28 -6.05
N THR A 113 -3.79 16.02 -6.86
CA THR A 113 -3.32 17.20 -7.61
C THR A 113 -3.33 18.50 -6.78
N SER A 114 -4.17 18.59 -5.74
CA SER A 114 -4.43 19.85 -5.01
C SER A 114 -3.23 20.33 -4.19
N THR A 115 -2.79 21.57 -4.38
CA THR A 115 -1.68 22.15 -3.61
C THR A 115 -2.10 22.91 -2.36
N SER A 116 -3.35 22.75 -1.92
CA SER A 116 -3.92 23.52 -0.81
C SER A 116 -3.74 22.86 0.56
N PHE A 117 -3.72 21.52 0.62
CA PHE A 117 -3.66 20.75 1.86
C PHE A 117 -2.63 19.62 1.76
N ALA A 118 -2.10 19.21 2.91
CA ALA A 118 -1.27 18.03 3.03
C ALA A 118 -2.03 16.78 2.51
N LYS A 119 -1.32 15.86 1.86
CA LYS A 119 -1.95 14.70 1.25
C LYS A 119 -2.42 13.73 2.31
N GLN A 120 -3.64 13.23 2.12
CA GLN A 120 -4.25 12.19 2.92
C GLN A 120 -4.38 10.92 2.09
N VAL A 121 -4.35 9.78 2.77
CA VAL A 121 -4.50 8.46 2.17
C VAL A 121 -5.42 7.66 3.07
N TYR A 122 -6.46 7.06 2.51
CA TYR A 122 -7.25 6.03 3.17
C TYR A 122 -6.83 4.67 2.64
N ARG A 123 -6.83 3.64 3.50
CA ARG A 123 -6.31 2.31 3.12
C ARG A 123 -7.07 1.18 3.79
N THR A 124 -7.17 0.07 3.07
CA THR A 124 -7.71 -1.20 3.54
C THR A 124 -6.89 -2.35 2.99
N ALA A 125 -6.71 -3.42 3.76
CA ALA A 125 -6.07 -4.63 3.29
C ALA A 125 -6.67 -5.87 3.92
N SER A 126 -6.52 -7.00 3.25
CA SER A 126 -6.92 -8.29 3.79
C SER A 126 -6.04 -9.42 3.29
N VAL A 127 -5.85 -10.43 4.13
CA VAL A 127 -5.24 -11.70 3.77
C VAL A 127 -5.99 -12.81 4.45
N THR A 128 -6.11 -13.92 3.75
CA THR A 128 -6.76 -15.11 4.24
C THR A 128 -5.88 -16.29 3.88
N ASP A 129 -5.30 -16.91 4.90
CA ASP A 129 -4.78 -18.26 4.80
C ASP A 129 -5.87 -19.22 5.29
N ALA A 130 -6.33 -20.11 4.41
CA ALA A 130 -7.38 -21.09 4.69
C ALA A 130 -7.08 -21.97 5.92
N SER A 131 -5.84 -22.02 6.38
CA SER A 131 -5.37 -22.92 7.44
C SER A 131 -4.91 -22.25 8.73
N SER A 132 -4.76 -20.92 8.79
CA SER A 132 -4.10 -20.29 9.94
C SER A 132 -4.61 -18.89 10.31
N ILE A 133 -4.47 -17.91 9.42
CA ILE A 133 -4.61 -16.48 9.75
C ILE A 133 -5.50 -15.78 8.73
N TYR A 134 -6.52 -15.12 9.26
CA TYR A 134 -7.37 -14.17 8.55
C TYR A 134 -7.10 -12.81 9.16
N THR A 135 -6.59 -11.86 8.38
CA THR A 135 -6.36 -10.50 8.86
C THR A 135 -7.07 -9.51 7.96
N LEU A 136 -7.82 -8.60 8.58
CA LEU A 136 -8.32 -7.39 7.97
C LEU A 136 -7.61 -6.18 8.60
N ARG A 137 -7.14 -5.26 7.77
CA ARG A 137 -6.47 -4.04 8.20
C ARG A 137 -7.13 -2.82 7.56
N PHE A 138 -7.11 -1.71 8.26
CA PHE A 138 -7.64 -0.43 7.81
C PHE A 138 -6.88 0.70 8.46
N GLY A 139 -6.81 1.85 7.80
CA GLY A 139 -6.14 2.98 8.40
C GLY A 139 -6.16 4.23 7.56
N SER A 140 -5.38 5.20 8.00
CA SER A 140 -5.10 6.42 7.26
C SER A 140 -3.61 6.73 7.28
N SER A 141 -3.16 7.50 6.30
CA SER A 141 -1.81 8.04 6.27
C SER A 141 -1.84 9.46 5.76
N ALA A 142 -0.84 10.23 6.16
CA ALA A 142 -0.61 11.57 5.68
C ALA A 142 0.81 11.65 5.11
N TRP A 143 0.93 12.39 4.03
CA TRP A 143 2.20 12.95 3.57
C TRP A 143 2.08 14.46 3.75
N ASP A 144 2.82 14.99 4.73
CA ASP A 144 2.82 16.39 5.16
C ASP A 144 3.57 17.26 4.15
N ASN A 145 3.01 17.28 2.95
CA ASN A 145 3.45 18.01 1.78
C ASN A 145 2.21 18.34 0.94
N THR A 146 2.18 19.53 0.37
CA THR A 146 1.07 19.97 -0.50
C THR A 146 1.33 19.67 -1.97
N ALA A 147 2.55 19.30 -2.36
CA ALA A 147 2.90 19.06 -3.75
C ALA A 147 1.97 18.05 -4.44
N ALA A 148 1.59 18.33 -5.69
CA ALA A 148 0.83 17.37 -6.50
C ALA A 148 1.60 16.04 -6.63
N ILE A 149 0.91 14.91 -6.50
CA ILE A 149 1.52 13.58 -6.62
C ILE A 149 1.68 13.26 -8.12
N THR A 150 2.91 13.12 -8.56
CA THR A 150 3.30 12.80 -9.94
C THR A 150 3.96 11.43 -10.07
N GLN A 151 4.39 10.87 -8.93
CA GLN A 151 4.98 9.55 -8.81
C GLN A 151 4.54 8.87 -7.52
N ILE A 152 4.29 7.56 -7.61
CA ILE A 152 4.06 6.66 -6.48
C ILE A 152 5.11 5.56 -6.54
N GLU A 153 5.76 5.28 -5.42
CA GLU A 153 6.66 4.15 -5.26
C GLU A 153 6.15 3.25 -4.14
N LEU A 154 5.89 1.98 -4.47
CA LEU A 154 5.62 0.94 -3.50
C LEU A 154 6.92 0.21 -3.17
N LEU A 155 7.23 0.05 -1.89
CA LEU A 155 8.46 -0.49 -1.36
C LEU A 155 8.17 -1.70 -0.49
N GLU A 156 8.97 -2.75 -0.65
CA GLU A 156 9.06 -3.79 0.37
C GLU A 156 9.80 -3.21 1.61
N PRO A 157 9.24 -3.34 2.82
CA PRO A 157 9.69 -2.62 4.02
C PRO A 157 10.98 -3.14 4.65
N SER A 158 11.38 -4.36 4.32
CA SER A 158 12.55 -5.02 4.86
C SER A 158 13.69 -4.99 3.83
N ALA A 159 14.92 -4.80 4.32
CA ALA A 159 16.07 -4.77 3.42
C ALA A 159 16.35 -6.18 2.88
N GLY A 160 16.52 -6.29 1.56
CA GLY A 160 16.86 -7.56 0.89
C GLY A 160 15.64 -8.45 0.57
N THR A 161 14.43 -7.94 0.74
CA THR A 161 13.17 -8.63 0.44
C THR A 161 12.45 -7.97 -0.73
N GLU A 162 11.51 -8.70 -1.31
CA GLU A 162 10.87 -8.36 -2.57
C GLU A 162 9.39 -8.74 -2.58
N PHE A 163 8.61 -8.02 -3.38
CA PHE A 163 7.36 -8.53 -3.91
C PHE A 163 7.70 -9.68 -4.85
N MET A 164 7.15 -10.87 -4.58
CA MET A 164 7.41 -12.05 -5.39
C MET A 164 6.80 -11.91 -6.79
N ALA A 165 7.33 -12.66 -7.75
CA ALA A 165 6.75 -12.78 -9.08
C ALA A 165 5.25 -13.15 -9.00
N GLN A 166 4.50 -12.78 -10.03
CA GLN A 166 3.03 -12.90 -10.12
C GLN A 166 2.25 -12.02 -9.15
N SER A 167 2.91 -11.17 -8.35
CA SER A 167 2.23 -10.03 -7.72
C SER A 167 1.73 -9.08 -8.81
N SER A 168 0.49 -8.62 -8.68
CA SER A 168 -0.20 -7.78 -9.66
C SER A 168 -0.72 -6.51 -9.02
N TYR A 169 -0.72 -5.41 -9.77
CA TYR A 169 -1.13 -4.10 -9.29
C TYR A 169 -1.86 -3.31 -10.37
N TRP A 170 -2.62 -2.31 -9.93
CA TRP A 170 -3.14 -1.28 -10.81
C TRP A 170 -3.29 0.06 -10.08
N LEU A 171 -3.28 1.14 -10.86
CA LEU A 171 -3.55 2.50 -10.45
C LEU A 171 -4.66 3.05 -11.35
N ALA A 172 -5.69 3.62 -10.73
CA ALA A 172 -6.78 4.26 -11.42
C ALA A 172 -6.97 5.70 -10.95
N GLY A 173 -7.46 6.55 -11.85
CA GLY A 173 -7.92 7.90 -11.55
C GLY A 173 -9.43 8.02 -11.69
N TRP A 174 -10.04 8.88 -10.87
CA TRP A 174 -11.47 9.18 -10.95
C TRP A 174 -11.81 10.62 -10.54
N ALA A 175 -12.98 11.09 -10.99
CA ALA A 175 -13.44 12.48 -10.89
C ALA A 175 -14.45 12.69 -9.77
#